data_AF-A0AAV2YGJ1-F1
#
_entry.id   AF-A0AAV2YGJ1-F1
#
_cell.length_a   1.000
_cell.length_b   1.000
_cell.length_c   1.000
_cell.angle_alpha   90.00
_cell.angle_beta   90.00
_cell.angle_gamma   90.00
#
_symmetry.space_group_name_H-M   'P 1'
#
loop_
_entity.id
_entity.type
_entity.pdbx_description
1 polymer ?
#
loop_
_entity_poly.entity_id
_entity_poly.type
_entity_poly.pdbx_seq_one_letter_code
_entity_poly.pdbx_strand_id
1 'polypeptide(L)'
;MNVYCPAVRNSERLEYKLAFHEILRDRIRALQECGKRIILVGDINIAHKEIDHCEPQPSDDGTAFGDHPCRLWMNKLVCNVRTPSLGCLVDSFRHFHPTQEKAFTCWNTVTSARETNYGTRIDYILIDPALMEDFVMDVSHEPGRLGSDHCPVVCAMKLRIAASDDDVKINKAAALCSKYYAEFAGKQQNIKSFLRRDLCSVRAPSTNDAIKTTLSGSRKRGTSSSGQKSIKSFFSSSGLSSSRASSHPTNEGHQKSSFDFELAWAIKASLKRQRTHDQDQQLQWKQVLTGQPPPTPLCHCNQPTVLRAVLKHNDNWGRKFYVCTKPAGPKGDPNARCEYFQWADQRGKKKDTITYQPPDATSNNGQ
;
A
#
# COMPACT_ATOMS: atom_id res chain seq x y z
N MET A 1 -24.57 10.65 -6.77
CA MET A 1 -23.50 10.04 -7.58
C MET A 1 -22.37 9.67 -6.64
N ASN A 2 -22.02 8.39 -6.53
CA ASN A 2 -20.86 7.94 -5.75
C ASN A 2 -19.69 7.68 -6.71
N VAL A 3 -18.52 8.25 -6.43
CA VAL A 3 -17.34 8.18 -7.31
C VAL A 3 -16.07 7.81 -6.55
N TYR A 4 -15.17 7.14 -7.25
CA TYR A 4 -13.79 6.90 -6.82
C TYR A 4 -12.88 7.35 -7.96
N CYS A 5 -12.37 8.58 -7.87
CA CYS A 5 -11.56 9.18 -8.93
C CYS A 5 -10.17 8.53 -8.99
N PRO A 6 -9.53 8.44 -10.17
CA PRO A 6 -8.19 7.89 -10.28
C PRO A 6 -7.15 8.66 -9.46
N ALA A 7 -6.29 7.96 -8.73
CA ALA A 7 -5.07 8.55 -8.16
C ALA A 7 -3.97 8.71 -9.22
N VAL A 8 -3.19 9.80 -9.13
CA VAL A 8 -2.02 10.07 -9.98
C VAL A 8 -0.79 9.42 -9.35
N ARG A 9 -0.13 8.53 -10.09
CA ARG A 9 1.11 7.86 -9.65
C ARG A 9 2.27 8.04 -10.64
N ASN A 10 1.96 8.43 -11.86
CA ASN A 10 2.86 8.73 -12.97
C ASN A 10 2.12 9.63 -13.99
N SER A 11 2.81 10.05 -15.04
CA SER A 11 2.28 10.94 -16.08
C SER A 11 1.08 10.36 -16.83
N GLU A 12 1.13 9.08 -17.25
CA GLU A 12 0.01 8.42 -17.94
C GLU A 12 -1.27 8.39 -17.10
N ARG A 13 -1.12 8.19 -15.77
CA ARG A 13 -2.25 8.23 -14.83
C ARG A 13 -2.83 9.63 -14.67
N LEU A 14 -2.06 10.68 -14.92
CA LEU A 14 -2.57 12.06 -14.91
C LEU A 14 -3.51 12.29 -16.10
N GLU A 15 -3.12 11.89 -17.31
CA GLU A 15 -3.96 12.04 -18.51
C GLU A 15 -5.29 11.29 -18.35
N TYR A 16 -5.24 10.02 -17.91
CA TYR A 16 -6.44 9.24 -17.62
C TYR A 16 -7.35 9.91 -16.59
N LYS A 17 -6.76 10.47 -15.52
CA LYS A 17 -7.51 11.18 -14.48
C LYS A 17 -8.18 12.44 -15.03
N LEU A 18 -7.48 13.22 -15.85
CA LEU A 18 -8.04 14.42 -16.48
C LEU A 18 -9.19 14.06 -17.43
N ALA A 19 -9.05 13.02 -18.24
CA ALA A 19 -10.15 12.52 -19.08
C ALA A 19 -11.36 12.07 -18.24
N PHE A 20 -11.13 11.34 -17.15
CA PHE A 20 -12.18 10.93 -16.21
C PHE A 20 -12.91 12.13 -15.60
N HIS A 21 -12.17 13.16 -15.19
CA HIS A 21 -12.70 14.40 -14.65
C HIS A 21 -13.62 15.15 -15.64
N GLU A 22 -13.25 15.20 -16.91
CA GLU A 22 -14.08 15.85 -17.94
C GLU A 22 -15.40 15.08 -18.15
N ILE A 23 -15.34 13.74 -18.29
CA ILE A 23 -16.53 12.88 -18.41
C ILE A 23 -17.45 13.02 -17.19
N LEU A 24 -16.87 13.06 -15.99
CA LEU A 24 -17.63 13.25 -14.75
C LEU A 24 -18.38 14.59 -14.76
N ARG A 25 -17.72 15.67 -15.16
CA ARG A 25 -18.35 17.00 -15.25
C ARG A 25 -19.47 17.02 -16.31
N ASP A 26 -19.26 16.40 -17.47
CA ASP A 26 -20.27 16.33 -18.52
C ASP A 26 -21.47 15.49 -18.09
N ARG A 27 -21.23 14.40 -17.33
CA ARG A 27 -22.31 13.61 -16.73
C ARG A 27 -23.13 14.43 -15.72
N ILE A 28 -22.48 15.25 -14.90
CA ILE A 28 -23.16 16.14 -13.95
C ILE A 28 -24.05 17.13 -14.70
N ARG A 29 -23.49 17.80 -15.72
CA ARG A 29 -24.24 18.76 -16.56
C ARG A 29 -25.45 18.12 -17.22
N ALA A 30 -25.27 16.99 -17.88
CA ALA A 30 -26.38 16.28 -18.54
C ALA A 30 -27.50 15.90 -17.57
N LEU A 31 -27.19 15.53 -16.32
CA LEU A 31 -28.20 15.23 -15.31
C LEU A 31 -28.90 16.50 -14.80
N GLN A 32 -28.16 17.61 -14.64
CA GLN A 32 -28.73 18.91 -14.27
C GLN A 32 -29.65 19.46 -15.37
N GLU A 33 -29.26 19.31 -16.65
CA GLU A 33 -30.10 19.64 -17.82
C GLU A 33 -31.39 18.81 -17.85
N CYS A 34 -31.36 17.57 -17.35
CA CYS A 34 -32.55 16.76 -17.13
C CYS A 34 -33.37 17.17 -15.88
N GLY A 35 -33.07 18.31 -15.24
CA GLY A 35 -33.76 18.81 -14.06
C GLY A 35 -33.42 18.07 -12.76
N LYS A 36 -32.37 17.22 -12.73
CA LYS A 36 -32.00 16.47 -11.53
C LYS A 36 -31.07 17.28 -10.64
N ARG A 37 -31.33 17.22 -9.33
CA ARG A 37 -30.41 17.72 -8.30
C ARG A 37 -29.31 16.70 -8.03
N ILE A 38 -28.09 17.17 -7.86
CA ILE A 38 -26.90 16.32 -7.75
C ILE A 38 -26.29 16.41 -6.36
N ILE A 39 -26.04 15.24 -5.78
CA ILE A 39 -25.08 15.07 -4.67
C ILE A 39 -23.98 14.17 -5.21
N LEU A 40 -22.76 14.68 -5.33
CA LEU A 40 -21.57 13.93 -5.68
C LEU A 40 -20.80 13.59 -4.39
N VAL A 41 -20.54 12.31 -4.16
CA VAL A 41 -19.85 11.84 -2.96
C VAL A 41 -18.72 10.89 -3.33
N GLY A 42 -17.61 10.97 -2.60
CA GLY A 42 -16.53 9.97 -2.64
C GLY A 42 -15.13 10.58 -2.67
N ASP A 43 -14.15 9.72 -2.93
CA ASP A 43 -12.74 10.10 -3.03
C ASP A 43 -12.47 10.71 -4.41
N ILE A 44 -12.28 12.03 -4.43
CA ILE A 44 -11.97 12.79 -5.64
C ILE A 44 -10.46 12.74 -5.94
N ASN A 45 -9.65 12.27 -4.99
CA ASN A 45 -8.19 12.19 -5.09
C ASN A 45 -7.55 13.57 -5.38
N ILE A 46 -8.13 14.66 -4.87
CA ILE A 46 -7.63 16.03 -5.03
C ILE A 46 -7.75 16.74 -3.69
N ALA A 47 -6.66 17.28 -3.15
CA ALA A 47 -6.76 18.30 -2.11
C ALA A 47 -7.02 19.65 -2.79
N HIS A 48 -8.21 20.22 -2.62
CA HIS A 48 -8.66 21.39 -3.40
C HIS A 48 -7.85 22.65 -3.12
N LYS A 49 -7.69 23.02 -1.85
CA LYS A 49 -6.94 24.20 -1.39
C LYS A 49 -5.77 23.81 -0.50
N GLU A 50 -4.86 24.73 -0.24
CA GLU A 50 -3.68 24.48 0.61
C GLU A 50 -4.07 24.04 2.03
N ILE A 51 -5.13 24.61 2.60
CA ILE A 51 -5.71 24.22 3.89
C ILE A 51 -6.19 22.74 3.93
N ASP A 52 -6.38 22.12 2.77
CA ASP A 52 -6.77 20.71 2.61
C ASP A 52 -5.55 19.76 2.54
N HIS A 53 -4.34 20.26 2.70
CA HIS A 53 -3.10 19.50 2.58
C HIS A 53 -2.11 19.83 3.72
N CYS A 54 -1.51 18.81 4.34
CA CYS A 54 -0.56 19.03 5.45
C CYS A 54 0.75 19.72 5.04
N GLU A 55 1.21 19.50 3.81
CA GLU A 55 2.42 20.14 3.26
C GLU A 55 2.22 20.49 1.77
N PRO A 56 1.49 21.57 1.44
CA PRO A 56 1.21 21.92 0.05
C PRO A 56 2.51 22.35 -0.63
N GLN A 57 2.95 21.57 -1.63
CA GLN A 57 4.17 21.81 -2.39
C GLN A 57 3.87 21.97 -3.88
N PRO A 58 4.74 22.68 -4.63
CA PRO A 58 4.74 22.64 -6.08
C PRO A 58 4.91 21.19 -6.60
N SER A 59 4.47 20.98 -7.82
CA SER A 59 4.69 19.70 -8.52
C SER A 59 6.15 19.58 -8.97
N ASP A 60 6.59 18.36 -9.31
CA ASP A 60 7.98 18.08 -9.73
C ASP A 60 8.43 18.93 -10.96
N ASP A 61 7.47 19.38 -11.77
CA ASP A 61 7.69 20.24 -12.95
C ASP A 61 7.70 21.75 -12.61
N GLY A 62 7.60 22.12 -11.33
CA GLY A 62 7.57 23.51 -10.87
C GLY A 62 6.19 24.15 -10.87
N THR A 63 5.13 23.44 -11.29
CA THR A 63 3.76 23.97 -11.23
C THR A 63 3.37 24.25 -9.78
N ALA A 64 2.99 25.49 -9.48
CA ALA A 64 2.55 25.89 -8.14
C ALA A 64 1.37 25.03 -7.66
N PHE A 65 1.16 24.93 -6.34
CA PHE A 65 0.11 24.08 -5.79
C PHE A 65 -1.24 24.40 -6.47
N GLY A 66 -1.75 25.62 -6.37
CA GLY A 66 -3.04 25.99 -6.96
C GLY A 66 -3.21 25.74 -8.47
N ASP A 67 -2.12 25.76 -9.23
CA ASP A 67 -2.13 25.70 -10.70
C ASP A 67 -2.11 24.29 -11.27
N HIS A 68 -2.01 23.26 -10.42
CA HIS A 68 -2.05 21.88 -10.88
C HIS A 68 -3.39 21.59 -11.62
N PRO A 69 -3.39 20.96 -12.80
CA PRO A 69 -4.57 20.78 -13.64
C PRO A 69 -5.79 20.17 -12.93
N CYS A 70 -5.59 19.22 -12.01
CA CYS A 70 -6.69 18.65 -11.23
C CYS A 70 -7.35 19.67 -10.27
N ARG A 71 -6.59 20.60 -9.67
CA ARG A 71 -7.14 21.64 -8.80
C ARG A 71 -7.82 22.73 -9.61
N LEU A 72 -7.30 23.06 -10.80
CA LEU A 72 -7.99 23.93 -11.75
C LEU A 72 -9.32 23.33 -12.21
N TRP A 73 -9.38 22.01 -12.45
CA TRP A 73 -10.64 21.32 -12.69
C TRP A 73 -11.60 21.42 -11.49
N MET A 74 -11.10 21.21 -10.27
CA MET A 74 -11.92 21.34 -9.05
C MET A 74 -12.47 22.77 -8.88
N ASN A 75 -11.70 23.80 -9.22
CA ASN A 75 -12.18 25.21 -9.25
C ASN A 75 -13.32 25.42 -10.26
N LYS A 76 -13.36 24.67 -11.36
CA LYS A 76 -14.45 24.71 -12.36
C LYS A 76 -15.67 23.90 -11.95
N LEU A 77 -15.53 22.95 -11.03
CA LEU A 77 -16.63 22.12 -10.53
C LEU A 77 -17.31 22.75 -9.30
N VAL A 78 -16.49 23.25 -8.37
CA VAL A 78 -16.96 23.78 -7.09
C VAL A 78 -17.30 25.27 -7.21
N CYS A 79 -18.52 25.64 -6.81
CA CYS A 79 -18.92 27.02 -6.61
C CYS A 79 -18.85 27.41 -5.14
N ASN A 80 -18.72 28.71 -4.92
CA ASN A 80 -18.93 29.36 -3.65
C ASN A 80 -20.27 30.08 -3.71
N VAL A 81 -21.22 29.68 -2.86
CA VAL A 81 -22.57 30.28 -2.84
C VAL A 81 -22.51 31.80 -2.55
N ARG A 82 -21.46 32.26 -1.85
CA ARG A 82 -21.28 33.66 -1.45
C ARG A 82 -20.59 34.53 -2.51
N THR A 83 -20.02 33.95 -3.56
CA THR A 83 -19.28 34.71 -4.59
C THR A 83 -19.56 34.18 -6.00
N PRO A 84 -19.67 35.03 -7.02
CA PRO A 84 -19.78 34.58 -8.41
C PRO A 84 -18.64 33.60 -8.73
N SER A 85 -18.99 32.37 -9.09
CA SER A 85 -18.02 31.31 -9.37
C SER A 85 -18.52 30.41 -10.49
N LEU A 86 -17.58 29.83 -11.22
CA LEU A 86 -17.85 29.03 -12.43
C LEU A 86 -18.44 27.64 -12.13
N GLY A 87 -18.35 27.18 -10.88
CA GLY A 87 -18.78 25.84 -10.49
C GLY A 87 -20.29 25.64 -10.43
N CYS A 88 -20.72 24.38 -10.38
CA CYS A 88 -22.13 23.99 -10.30
C CYS A 88 -22.49 23.19 -9.04
N LEU A 89 -21.51 22.89 -8.18
CA LEU A 89 -21.70 22.16 -6.91
C LEU A 89 -20.99 22.88 -5.76
N VAL A 90 -21.53 22.81 -4.55
CA VAL A 90 -20.94 23.41 -3.36
C VAL A 90 -20.14 22.35 -2.60
N ASP A 91 -18.90 22.68 -2.20
CA ASP A 91 -18.16 21.88 -1.21
C ASP A 91 -18.82 22.06 0.16
N SER A 92 -19.63 21.08 0.56
CA SER A 92 -20.48 21.19 1.74
C SER A 92 -19.66 21.30 3.03
N PHE A 93 -18.49 20.65 3.12
CA PHE A 93 -17.62 20.77 4.29
C PHE A 93 -17.08 22.19 4.42
N ARG A 94 -16.58 22.78 3.34
CA ARG A 94 -16.06 24.17 3.36
C ARG A 94 -17.14 25.22 3.45
N HIS A 95 -18.39 24.89 3.13
CA HIS A 95 -19.52 25.76 3.41
C HIS A 95 -19.76 25.93 4.93
N PHE A 96 -19.74 24.82 5.68
CA PHE A 96 -19.93 24.82 7.14
C PHE A 96 -18.65 25.20 7.91
N HIS A 97 -17.48 24.78 7.42
CA HIS A 97 -16.18 24.90 8.08
C HIS A 97 -15.14 25.59 7.18
N PRO A 98 -15.38 26.86 6.76
CA PRO A 98 -14.57 27.52 5.73
C PRO A 98 -13.09 27.68 6.12
N THR A 99 -12.81 27.90 7.39
CA THR A 99 -11.47 28.18 7.91
C THR A 99 -10.89 27.07 8.77
N GLN A 100 -11.58 25.92 8.91
CA GLN A 100 -11.09 24.82 9.75
C GLN A 100 -9.83 24.20 9.13
N GLU A 101 -8.72 24.34 9.83
CA GLU A 101 -7.45 23.72 9.47
C GLU A 101 -7.39 22.26 9.93
N LYS A 102 -6.48 21.49 9.32
CA LYS A 102 -6.18 20.09 9.69
C LYS A 102 -7.38 19.13 9.67
N ALA A 103 -8.41 19.46 8.89
CA ALA A 103 -9.60 18.64 8.67
C ALA A 103 -9.37 17.59 7.57
N PHE A 104 -8.40 16.71 7.78
CA PHE A 104 -8.00 15.71 6.79
C PHE A 104 -8.90 14.48 6.81
N THR A 105 -8.92 13.75 5.69
CA THR A 105 -9.74 12.54 5.50
C THR A 105 -8.91 11.33 5.10
N CYS A 106 -7.66 11.50 4.66
CA CYS A 106 -6.76 10.43 4.24
C CYS A 106 -5.36 10.60 4.87
N TRP A 107 -4.78 9.49 5.35
CA TRP A 107 -3.45 9.46 5.96
C TRP A 107 -2.66 8.24 5.51
N ASN A 108 -1.37 8.43 5.23
CA ASN A 108 -0.50 7.34 4.81
C ASN A 108 -0.26 6.33 5.96
N THR A 109 -0.66 5.08 5.73
CA THR A 109 -0.53 3.97 6.69
C THR A 109 0.89 3.47 6.87
N VAL A 110 1.72 3.49 5.81
CA VAL A 110 3.13 3.05 5.86
C VAL A 110 3.95 3.94 6.79
N THR A 111 3.57 5.20 6.92
CA THR A 111 4.24 6.19 7.76
C THR A 111 3.47 6.51 9.05
N SER A 112 2.40 5.77 9.38
CA SER A 112 1.54 6.03 10.55
C SER A 112 1.08 7.49 10.67
N ALA A 113 0.84 8.16 9.54
CA ALA A 113 0.67 9.61 9.51
C ALA A 113 -0.64 10.11 10.18
N ARG A 114 -1.56 9.19 10.50
CA ARG A 114 -2.81 9.50 11.21
C ARG A 114 -2.57 9.96 12.65
N GLU A 115 -1.54 9.43 13.31
CA GLU A 115 -1.24 9.72 14.73
C GLU A 115 -0.87 11.18 14.99
N THR A 116 -0.22 11.81 14.02
CA THR A 116 0.23 13.22 14.00
C THR A 116 -0.67 14.12 13.16
N ASN A 117 -1.80 13.57 12.68
CA ASN A 117 -2.71 14.21 11.73
C ASN A 117 -2.01 14.80 10.50
N TYR A 118 -1.05 14.08 9.93
CA TYR A 118 -0.31 14.48 8.74
C TYR A 118 -0.96 13.86 7.51
N GLY A 119 -1.99 14.53 6.99
CA GLY A 119 -2.86 13.98 5.96
C GLY A 119 -3.32 15.01 4.93
N THR A 120 -4.32 14.60 4.16
CA THR A 120 -4.98 15.43 3.14
C THR A 120 -6.49 15.24 3.21
N ARG A 121 -7.26 16.25 2.82
CA ARG A 121 -8.71 16.12 2.60
C ARG A 121 -8.95 15.87 1.12
N ILE A 122 -9.34 14.65 0.78
CA ILE A 122 -9.58 14.22 -0.61
C ILE A 122 -10.94 13.56 -0.83
N ASP A 123 -11.69 13.38 0.26
CA ASP A 123 -13.05 12.84 0.27
C ASP A 123 -14.06 13.99 0.40
N TYR A 124 -15.05 14.01 -0.50
CA TYR A 124 -15.96 15.15 -0.63
C TYR A 124 -17.42 14.72 -0.63
N ILE A 125 -18.27 15.61 -0.14
CA ILE A 125 -19.71 15.63 -0.40
C ILE A 125 -19.98 16.97 -1.09
N LEU A 126 -20.04 16.96 -2.42
CA LEU A 126 -20.37 18.13 -3.23
C LEU A 126 -21.86 18.14 -3.57
N ILE A 127 -22.54 19.24 -3.29
CA ILE A 127 -24.02 19.28 -3.29
C ILE A 127 -24.49 20.40 -4.22
N ASP A 128 -25.54 20.14 -4.99
CA ASP A 128 -26.23 21.14 -5.80
C ASP A 128 -26.64 22.35 -4.93
N PRO A 129 -26.36 23.60 -5.34
CA PRO A 129 -26.64 24.78 -4.51
C PRO A 129 -28.08 24.86 -4.00
N ALA A 130 -29.06 24.41 -4.80
CA ALA A 130 -30.47 24.44 -4.41
C ALA A 130 -30.82 23.45 -3.28
N LEU A 131 -29.94 22.51 -2.96
CA LEU A 131 -30.10 21.60 -1.83
C LEU A 131 -29.37 22.09 -0.58
N MET A 132 -28.41 23.00 -0.72
CA MET A 132 -27.51 23.34 0.40
C MET A 132 -28.22 24.06 1.54
N GLU A 133 -28.91 25.17 1.25
CA GLU A 133 -29.41 26.07 2.31
C GLU A 133 -30.60 25.48 3.09
N ASP A 134 -31.53 24.84 2.38
CA ASP A 134 -32.79 24.38 3.00
C ASP A 134 -32.75 22.95 3.53
N PHE A 135 -31.83 22.10 3.04
CA PHE A 135 -31.87 20.66 3.31
C PHE A 135 -30.66 20.14 4.07
N VAL A 136 -29.50 20.79 3.99
CA VAL A 136 -28.28 20.34 4.68
C VAL A 136 -28.21 20.96 6.07
N MET A 137 -28.11 20.11 7.10
CA MET A 137 -28.14 20.53 8.50
C MET A 137 -26.75 20.58 9.12
N ASP A 138 -25.89 19.62 8.77
CA ASP A 138 -24.52 19.54 9.30
C ASP A 138 -23.64 18.72 8.36
N VAL A 139 -22.34 19.01 8.39
CA VAL A 139 -21.31 18.26 7.66
C VAL A 139 -20.10 18.09 8.56
N SER A 140 -19.60 16.87 8.68
CA SER A 140 -18.46 16.55 9.54
C SER A 140 -17.59 15.43 8.96
N HIS A 141 -16.38 15.28 9.50
CA HIS A 141 -15.51 14.14 9.24
C HIS A 141 -15.45 13.28 10.50
N GLU A 142 -15.29 11.96 10.35
CA GLU A 142 -15.17 11.04 11.48
C GLU A 142 -13.74 10.46 11.62
N PRO A 143 -12.71 11.28 11.92
CA PRO A 143 -11.32 10.84 11.97
C PRO A 143 -11.04 9.76 13.03
N GLY A 144 -11.93 9.59 14.01
CA GLY A 144 -11.86 8.50 14.99
C GLY A 144 -12.29 7.13 14.47
N ARG A 145 -12.98 7.05 13.31
CA ARG A 145 -13.40 5.76 12.73
C ARG A 145 -12.23 5.11 12.00
N LEU A 146 -11.72 4.02 12.57
CA LEU A 146 -10.58 3.26 12.06
C LEU A 146 -11.00 2.14 11.10
N GLY A 147 -10.03 1.54 10.40
CA GLY A 147 -10.23 0.39 9.49
C GLY A 147 -9.83 0.66 8.03
N SER A 148 -9.68 1.93 7.67
CA SER A 148 -9.17 2.40 6.39
C SER A 148 -8.10 3.49 6.61
N ASP A 149 -7.26 3.73 5.62
CA ASP A 149 -6.39 4.92 5.52
C ASP A 149 -7.20 6.21 5.32
N HIS A 150 -8.47 6.08 4.94
CA HIS A 150 -9.45 7.17 4.93
C HIS A 150 -10.36 7.16 6.17
N CYS A 151 -10.98 8.30 6.49
CA CYS A 151 -12.12 8.39 7.39
C CYS A 151 -13.41 8.76 6.63
N PRO A 152 -14.59 8.39 7.16
CA PRO A 152 -15.85 8.84 6.57
C PRO A 152 -16.02 10.35 6.64
N VAL A 153 -16.61 10.90 5.57
CA VAL A 153 -17.24 12.22 5.55
C VAL A 153 -18.75 12.04 5.64
N VAL A 154 -19.40 12.85 6.47
CA VAL A 154 -20.81 12.69 6.83
C VAL A 154 -21.54 13.99 6.57
N CYS A 155 -22.72 13.91 5.95
CA CYS A 155 -23.63 15.02 5.73
C CYS A 155 -25.01 14.63 6.30
N ALA A 156 -25.48 15.39 7.27
CA ALA A 156 -26.83 15.27 7.80
C ALA A 156 -27.77 16.15 6.96
N MET A 157 -28.81 15.54 6.38
CA MET A 157 -29.76 16.24 5.52
C MET A 157 -31.20 15.82 5.78
N LYS A 158 -32.13 16.76 5.64
CA LYS A 158 -33.56 16.53 5.83
C LYS A 158 -34.25 16.51 4.47
N LEU A 159 -34.38 15.33 3.87
CA LEU A 159 -35.08 15.16 2.60
C LEU A 159 -36.41 14.43 2.82
N ARG A 160 -37.49 14.97 2.25
CA ARG A 160 -38.73 14.20 2.08
C ARG A 160 -38.63 13.43 0.78
N ILE A 161 -38.34 12.13 0.89
CA ILE A 161 -38.43 11.23 -0.25
C ILE A 161 -39.91 10.92 -0.42
N ALA A 162 -40.54 11.48 -1.46
CA ALA A 162 -41.85 11.01 -1.86
C ALA A 162 -41.72 9.53 -2.20
N ALA A 163 -42.41 8.66 -1.45
CA ALA A 163 -42.77 7.36 -2.01
C ALA A 163 -43.53 7.71 -3.29
N SER A 164 -43.02 7.28 -4.43
CA SER A 164 -43.53 7.59 -5.78
C SER A 164 -45.04 7.83 -5.77
N ASP A 165 -45.45 9.01 -6.25
CA ASP A 165 -46.86 9.34 -6.44
C ASP A 165 -47.60 8.15 -7.08
N ASP A 166 -48.72 7.77 -6.46
CA ASP A 166 -49.66 6.70 -6.82
C ASP A 166 -49.12 5.26 -6.89
N ASP A 167 -49.43 4.45 -5.86
CA ASP A 167 -49.61 2.98 -5.89
C ASP A 167 -48.57 2.07 -6.59
N VAL A 168 -47.42 2.60 -7.03
CA VAL A 168 -46.29 1.80 -7.48
C VAL A 168 -45.64 1.25 -6.23
N LYS A 169 -46.07 0.06 -5.81
CA LYS A 169 -45.39 -0.77 -4.81
C LYS A 169 -43.89 -0.70 -5.05
N ILE A 170 -43.17 0.11 -4.27
CA ILE A 170 -41.70 0.17 -4.21
C ILE A 170 -41.18 -1.10 -3.52
N ASN A 171 -41.61 -2.27 -4.01
CA ASN A 171 -41.19 -3.57 -3.52
C ASN A 171 -40.06 -4.14 -4.40
N LYS A 172 -39.76 -3.51 -5.54
CA LYS A 172 -38.72 -3.96 -6.46
C LYS A 172 -37.52 -3.01 -6.39
N ALA A 173 -36.39 -3.53 -5.91
CA ALA A 173 -35.13 -2.80 -5.94
C ALA A 173 -34.70 -2.52 -7.39
N ALA A 174 -33.85 -1.52 -7.59
CA ALA A 174 -33.27 -1.18 -8.89
C ALA A 174 -32.61 -2.40 -9.56
N ALA A 175 -32.63 -2.47 -10.90
CA ALA A 175 -32.13 -3.62 -11.66
C ALA A 175 -30.65 -3.95 -11.36
N LEU A 176 -29.83 -2.95 -11.03
CA LEU A 176 -28.42 -3.10 -10.67
C LEU A 176 -28.20 -3.51 -9.21
N CYS A 177 -29.25 -3.73 -8.42
CA CYS A 177 -29.13 -4.16 -7.04
C CYS A 177 -28.42 -5.52 -6.98
N SER A 178 -27.38 -5.61 -6.16
CA SER A 178 -26.58 -6.83 -6.00
C SER A 178 -27.43 -8.05 -5.61
N LYS A 179 -28.58 -7.87 -4.96
CA LYS A 179 -29.49 -8.97 -4.63
C LYS A 179 -29.97 -9.78 -5.86
N TYR A 180 -29.87 -9.22 -7.05
CA TYR A 180 -30.25 -9.89 -8.31
C TYR A 180 -29.06 -10.49 -9.05
N TYR A 181 -27.84 -10.40 -8.52
CA TYR A 181 -26.65 -10.99 -9.13
C TYR A 181 -26.74 -12.51 -9.05
N ALA A 182 -26.50 -13.18 -10.19
CA ALA A 182 -26.70 -14.62 -10.32
C ALA A 182 -25.81 -15.41 -9.36
N GLU A 183 -24.62 -14.89 -9.04
CA GLU A 183 -23.66 -15.46 -8.10
C GLU A 183 -24.18 -15.51 -6.66
N PHE A 184 -25.15 -14.65 -6.32
CA PHE A 184 -25.81 -14.62 -5.02
C PHE A 184 -27.18 -15.32 -5.04
N ALA A 185 -27.63 -15.83 -6.19
CA ALA A 185 -28.85 -16.59 -6.32
C ALA A 185 -28.66 -18.01 -5.74
N GLY A 186 -28.72 -18.13 -4.41
CA GLY A 186 -28.58 -19.40 -3.71
C GLY A 186 -28.90 -19.28 -2.21
N LYS A 187 -29.11 -20.43 -1.54
CA LYS A 187 -29.20 -20.45 -0.08
C LYS A 187 -27.82 -20.13 0.49
N GLN A 188 -27.76 -19.14 1.39
CA GLN A 188 -26.58 -18.85 2.19
C GLN A 188 -26.04 -20.14 2.80
N GLN A 189 -24.86 -20.56 2.34
CA GLN A 189 -24.20 -21.75 2.86
C GLN A 189 -23.73 -21.42 4.28
N ASN A 190 -24.10 -22.25 5.25
CA ASN A 190 -23.59 -22.10 6.61
C ASN A 190 -22.06 -22.28 6.56
N ILE A 191 -21.28 -21.47 7.27
CA ILE A 191 -19.81 -21.64 7.35
C ILE A 191 -19.42 -23.09 7.70
N LYS A 192 -20.28 -23.80 8.45
CA LYS A 192 -20.13 -25.24 8.76
C LYS A 192 -20.16 -26.14 7.54
N SER A 193 -20.89 -25.83 6.46
CA SER A 193 -20.86 -26.63 5.22
C SER A 193 -19.57 -26.43 4.44
N PHE A 194 -18.91 -25.27 4.56
CA PHE A 194 -17.59 -25.03 3.97
C PHE A 194 -16.47 -25.77 4.70
N LEU A 195 -16.60 -25.94 6.03
CA LEU A 195 -15.64 -26.66 6.87
C LEU A 195 -15.85 -28.19 6.89
N ARG A 196 -17.02 -28.67 6.48
CA ARG A 196 -17.24 -30.09 6.18
C ARG A 196 -16.73 -30.38 4.76
N ARG A 197 -15.41 -30.42 4.59
CA ARG A 197 -14.87 -31.25 3.51
C ARG A 197 -15.21 -32.69 3.87
N ASP A 198 -16.16 -33.27 3.16
CA ASP A 198 -16.38 -34.71 3.19
C ASP A 198 -15.06 -35.39 2.81
N LEU A 199 -14.43 -36.00 3.80
CA LEU A 199 -13.39 -37.00 3.57
C LEU A 199 -14.07 -38.25 3.02
N CYS A 200 -14.47 -38.24 1.75
CA CYS A 200 -14.86 -39.46 1.06
C CYS A 200 -14.57 -39.43 -0.44
N SER A 201 -13.54 -40.20 -0.79
CA SER A 201 -13.41 -41.05 -1.98
C SER A 201 -13.52 -40.36 -3.35
N VAL A 202 -12.36 -40.08 -3.93
CA VAL A 202 -12.17 -40.16 -5.38
C VAL A 202 -12.58 -41.58 -5.80
N ARG A 203 -13.77 -41.75 -6.40
CA ARG A 203 -14.04 -42.90 -7.27
C ARG A 203 -13.49 -42.54 -8.65
N ALA A 204 -12.48 -43.30 -9.08
CA ALA A 204 -12.05 -43.29 -10.47
C ALA A 204 -13.20 -43.76 -11.38
N PRO A 205 -13.30 -43.26 -12.63
CA PRO A 205 -14.28 -43.76 -13.59
C PRO A 205 -13.88 -45.18 -14.00
N SER A 206 -14.72 -46.17 -13.67
CA SER A 206 -14.55 -47.55 -14.14
C SER A 206 -15.12 -47.68 -15.56
N THR A 207 -14.25 -47.96 -16.52
CA THR A 207 -14.64 -48.58 -17.78
C THR A 207 -14.87 -50.08 -17.57
N ASN A 208 -15.78 -50.62 -18.37
CA ASN A 208 -16.10 -52.03 -18.61
C ASN A 208 -17.31 -52.61 -17.86
N ASP A 209 -18.40 -52.68 -18.62
CA ASP A 209 -19.42 -53.70 -18.49
C ASP A 209 -18.81 -55.11 -18.59
N ALA A 210 -19.39 -55.98 -17.75
CA ALA A 210 -19.77 -57.37 -18.04
C ALA A 210 -19.19 -58.47 -17.12
N ILE A 211 -20.13 -59.32 -16.72
CA ILE A 211 -20.03 -60.74 -16.28
C ILE A 211 -19.88 -61.01 -14.76
N LYS A 212 -21.00 -61.55 -14.24
CA LYS A 212 -21.20 -62.49 -13.11
C LYS A 212 -19.92 -63.05 -12.46
N THR A 213 -19.84 -63.10 -11.12
CA THR A 213 -20.22 -64.28 -10.29
C THR A 213 -20.02 -64.00 -8.78
N THR A 214 -20.65 -64.86 -8.00
CA THR A 214 -20.81 -64.99 -6.55
C THR A 214 -19.55 -65.00 -5.65
N LEU A 215 -19.80 -64.73 -4.35
CA LEU A 215 -19.18 -65.28 -3.12
C LEU A 215 -18.45 -64.30 -2.17
N SER A 216 -19.05 -64.24 -0.96
CA SER A 216 -18.53 -64.01 0.39
C SER A 216 -17.04 -63.80 0.63
N GLY A 217 -16.72 -62.84 1.51
CA GLY A 217 -15.45 -62.82 2.24
C GLY A 217 -15.31 -61.66 3.22
N SER A 218 -15.44 -61.94 4.52
CA SER A 218 -15.04 -61.06 5.62
C SER A 218 -13.52 -60.88 5.69
N ARG A 219 -13.02 -59.66 5.98
CA ARG A 219 -12.10 -59.40 7.13
C ARG A 219 -11.59 -57.95 7.24
N LYS A 220 -11.81 -57.43 8.45
CA LYS A 220 -10.92 -56.72 9.39
C LYS A 220 -10.14 -55.44 8.98
N ARG A 221 -10.36 -54.46 9.87
CA ARG A 221 -9.65 -53.19 10.09
C ARG A 221 -8.13 -53.36 10.28
N GLY A 222 -7.38 -52.45 9.68
CA GLY A 222 -6.02 -52.09 10.07
C GLY A 222 -5.93 -50.58 10.24
N THR A 223 -5.67 -50.13 11.46
CA THR A 223 -5.40 -48.73 11.84
C THR A 223 -3.94 -48.38 11.53
N SER A 224 -3.68 -47.27 10.84
CA SER A 224 -2.34 -46.66 10.83
C SER A 224 -2.44 -45.14 11.00
N SER A 225 -1.99 -44.68 12.17
CA SER A 225 -1.72 -43.28 12.51
C SER A 225 -0.53 -42.75 11.70
N SER A 226 -0.71 -41.70 10.89
CA SER A 226 0.40 -40.97 10.30
C SER A 226 0.81 -39.81 11.22
N GLY A 227 1.91 -40.01 11.95
CA GLY A 227 2.59 -38.92 12.66
C GLY A 227 3.26 -37.96 11.68
N GLN A 228 3.03 -36.67 11.86
CA GLN A 228 3.61 -35.59 11.07
C GLN A 228 5.13 -35.52 11.32
N LYS A 229 5.95 -35.67 10.27
CA LYS A 229 7.42 -35.59 10.40
C LYS A 229 7.87 -34.14 10.55
N SER A 230 8.84 -33.94 11.45
CA SER A 230 9.45 -32.64 11.75
C SER A 230 10.18 -32.05 10.54
N ILE A 231 10.03 -30.73 10.35
CA ILE A 231 10.68 -29.91 9.31
C ILE A 231 12.21 -30.10 9.22
N LYS A 232 12.86 -30.61 10.27
CA LYS A 232 14.31 -30.88 10.27
C LYS A 232 14.75 -31.94 9.26
N SER A 233 13.88 -32.88 8.86
CA SER A 233 14.25 -33.90 7.87
C SER A 233 14.36 -33.37 6.44
N PHE A 234 13.93 -32.12 6.18
CA PHE A 234 14.04 -31.49 4.86
C PHE A 234 15.45 -30.98 4.53
N PHE A 235 16.32 -30.84 5.53
CA PHE A 235 17.65 -30.23 5.38
C PHE A 235 18.82 -31.21 5.51
N SER A 236 18.55 -32.51 5.55
CA SER A 236 19.62 -33.52 5.47
C SER A 236 20.00 -33.73 4.00
N SER A 237 21.10 -33.12 3.57
CA SER A 237 21.68 -33.30 2.24
C SER A 237 22.14 -34.75 2.04
N SER A 238 21.48 -35.47 1.15
CA SER A 238 21.96 -36.73 0.59
C SER A 238 23.19 -36.44 -0.29
N GLY A 239 24.36 -36.81 0.21
CA GLY A 239 25.62 -36.71 -0.53
C GLY A 239 25.60 -37.59 -1.78
N LEU A 240 25.91 -37.00 -2.93
CA LEU A 240 26.13 -37.72 -4.19
C LEU A 240 27.48 -38.46 -4.11
N SER A 241 27.40 -39.78 -4.25
CA SER A 241 28.54 -40.69 -4.38
C SER A 241 29.29 -40.46 -5.69
N SER A 242 30.61 -40.32 -5.61
CA SER A 242 31.54 -40.34 -6.73
C SER A 242 31.56 -41.73 -7.38
N SER A 243 31.22 -41.82 -8.67
CA SER A 243 31.62 -42.95 -9.51
C SER A 243 32.90 -42.58 -10.27
N ARG A 244 33.83 -43.54 -10.24
CA ARG A 244 35.19 -43.49 -10.78
C ARG A 244 35.14 -43.93 -12.25
N ALA A 245 35.57 -43.09 -13.17
CA ALA A 245 35.80 -43.48 -14.56
C ALA A 245 37.28 -43.27 -14.91
N SER A 246 37.89 -44.36 -15.36
CA SER A 246 39.26 -44.51 -15.81
C SER A 246 39.38 -44.31 -17.32
N SER A 247 40.37 -43.55 -17.79
CA SER A 247 41.03 -43.77 -19.09
C SER A 247 42.36 -43.01 -19.21
N HIS A 248 43.29 -43.65 -19.92
CA HIS A 248 44.72 -43.38 -20.13
C HIS A 248 45.08 -42.07 -20.86
N PRO A 249 46.39 -41.69 -20.90
CA PRO A 249 46.83 -40.36 -21.28
C PRO A 249 47.11 -40.26 -22.78
N THR A 250 46.72 -39.14 -23.38
CA THR A 250 47.27 -38.68 -24.66
C THR A 250 47.94 -37.34 -24.46
N ASN A 251 49.20 -37.29 -24.83
CA ASN A 251 50.11 -36.20 -24.68
C ASN A 251 49.96 -35.27 -25.90
N GLU A 252 49.26 -34.14 -25.75
CA GLU A 252 49.33 -33.06 -26.73
C GLU A 252 49.39 -31.71 -26.02
N GLY A 253 50.43 -30.94 -26.35
CA GLY A 253 50.71 -29.64 -25.78
C GLY A 253 49.71 -28.60 -26.28
N HIS A 254 48.97 -28.00 -25.35
CA HIS A 254 48.19 -26.79 -25.61
C HIS A 254 48.73 -25.63 -24.76
N GLN A 255 49.21 -24.60 -25.45
CA GLN A 255 49.47 -23.28 -24.89
C GLN A 255 48.17 -22.73 -24.30
N LYS A 256 48.13 -22.48 -22.99
CA LYS A 256 46.99 -21.84 -22.32
C LYS A 256 46.89 -20.40 -22.82
N SER A 257 45.77 -20.08 -23.46
CA SER A 257 45.47 -18.72 -23.92
C SER A 257 45.01 -17.85 -22.75
N SER A 258 45.21 -16.53 -22.87
CA SER A 258 44.76 -15.49 -21.91
C SER A 258 43.28 -15.60 -21.53
N PHE A 259 42.46 -16.22 -22.38
CA PHE A 259 41.03 -16.38 -22.21
C PHE A 259 40.67 -17.40 -21.09
N ASP A 260 41.48 -18.43 -20.89
CA ASP A 260 41.23 -19.47 -19.87
C ASP A 260 41.46 -18.95 -18.45
N PHE A 261 42.34 -17.96 -18.29
CA PHE A 261 42.62 -17.35 -16.99
C PHE A 261 41.48 -16.42 -16.54
N GLU A 262 40.91 -15.67 -17.48
CA GLU A 262 39.81 -14.73 -17.25
C GLU A 262 38.50 -15.47 -16.91
N LEU A 263 38.21 -16.58 -17.61
CA LEU A 263 37.08 -17.44 -17.31
C LEU A 263 37.23 -18.14 -15.95
N ALA A 264 38.43 -18.63 -15.62
CA ALA A 264 38.69 -19.23 -14.31
C ALA A 264 38.59 -18.22 -13.15
N TRP A 265 39.00 -16.97 -13.37
CA TRP A 265 38.83 -15.88 -12.40
C TRP A 265 37.36 -15.50 -12.23
N ALA A 266 36.60 -15.39 -13.32
CA ALA A 266 35.16 -15.11 -13.29
C ALA A 266 34.38 -16.20 -12.56
N ILE A 267 34.70 -17.48 -12.79
CA ILE A 267 34.09 -18.62 -12.08
C ILE A 267 34.45 -18.59 -10.60
N LYS A 268 35.73 -18.35 -10.25
CA LYS A 268 36.14 -18.21 -8.83
C LYS A 268 35.48 -17.01 -8.16
N ALA A 269 35.32 -15.88 -8.86
CA ALA A 269 34.64 -14.69 -8.35
C ALA A 269 33.14 -14.96 -8.13
N SER A 270 32.49 -15.68 -9.05
CA SER A 270 31.08 -16.10 -8.92
C SER A 270 30.88 -17.07 -7.75
N LEU A 271 31.72 -18.09 -7.63
CA LEU A 271 31.70 -19.05 -6.51
C LEU A 271 32.00 -18.38 -5.16
N LYS A 272 32.85 -17.34 -5.15
CA LYS A 272 33.11 -16.52 -3.94
C LYS A 272 31.89 -15.67 -3.58
N ARG A 273 31.21 -15.06 -4.55
CA ARG A 273 29.94 -14.32 -4.35
C ARG A 273 28.81 -15.22 -3.85
N GLN A 274 28.68 -16.43 -4.39
CA GLN A 274 27.71 -17.42 -3.90
C GLN A 274 28.01 -17.84 -2.45
N ARG A 275 29.28 -18.11 -2.13
CA ARG A 275 29.69 -18.44 -0.75
C ARG A 275 29.41 -17.32 0.25
N THR A 276 29.64 -16.05 -0.12
CA THR A 276 29.34 -14.91 0.75
C THR A 276 27.83 -14.72 0.92
N HIS A 277 27.04 -14.93 -0.14
CA HIS A 277 25.58 -14.85 -0.07
C HIS A 277 24.98 -15.95 0.83
N ASP A 278 25.50 -17.18 0.75
CA ASP A 278 25.06 -18.29 1.62
C ASP A 278 25.47 -18.09 3.08
N GLN A 279 26.66 -17.52 3.34
CA GLN A 279 27.08 -17.15 4.70
C GLN A 279 26.24 -16.01 5.29
N ASP A 280 25.93 -14.98 4.50
CA ASP A 280 25.07 -13.87 4.92
C ASP A 280 23.63 -14.34 5.18
N GLN A 281 23.11 -15.26 4.37
CA GLN A 281 21.82 -15.90 4.63
C GLN A 281 21.85 -16.73 5.91
N GLN A 282 22.88 -17.57 6.13
CA GLN A 282 22.99 -18.36 7.37
C GLN A 282 23.10 -17.49 8.63
N LEU A 283 23.81 -16.36 8.56
CA LEU A 283 23.90 -15.39 9.65
C LEU A 283 22.54 -14.71 9.90
N GLN A 284 21.81 -14.33 8.86
CA GLN A 284 20.46 -13.78 8.98
C GLN A 284 19.49 -14.79 9.60
N TRP A 285 19.51 -16.05 9.19
CA TRP A 285 18.62 -17.08 9.75
C TRP A 285 18.95 -17.41 11.21
N LYS A 286 20.23 -17.43 11.60
CA LYS A 286 20.61 -17.58 13.01
C LYS A 286 20.11 -16.43 13.88
N GLN A 287 20.01 -15.21 13.35
CA GLN A 287 19.49 -14.03 14.05
C GLN A 287 17.96 -14.03 14.18
N VAL A 288 17.25 -14.52 13.16
CA VAL A 288 15.79 -14.71 13.23
C VAL A 288 15.41 -15.71 14.33
N LEU A 289 16.24 -16.73 14.56
CA LEU A 289 15.99 -17.78 15.55
C LEU A 289 16.29 -17.37 17.01
N THR A 290 17.06 -16.31 17.24
CA THR A 290 17.36 -15.81 18.60
C THR A 290 16.37 -14.76 19.09
N GLY A 291 15.47 -14.26 18.23
CA GLY A 291 14.42 -13.30 18.58
C GLY A 291 14.89 -11.89 18.95
N GLN A 292 16.20 -11.63 18.95
CA GLN A 292 16.76 -10.30 19.23
C GLN A 292 17.12 -9.59 17.92
N PRO A 293 16.46 -8.48 17.56
CA PRO A 293 16.85 -7.71 16.39
C PRO A 293 18.28 -7.15 16.57
N PRO A 294 19.08 -7.07 15.49
CA PRO A 294 20.43 -6.51 15.58
C PRO A 294 20.38 -5.06 16.10
N PRO A 295 21.42 -4.61 16.84
CA PRO A 295 21.46 -3.24 17.34
C PRO A 295 21.41 -2.26 16.17
N THR A 296 20.34 -1.47 16.10
CA THR A 296 20.19 -0.41 15.10
C THR A 296 20.74 0.90 15.66
N PRO A 297 21.23 1.82 14.81
CA PRO A 297 21.69 3.11 15.30
C PRO A 297 20.51 3.90 15.89
N LEU A 298 20.81 4.77 16.85
CA LEU A 298 19.82 5.66 17.43
C LEU A 298 19.62 6.87 16.52
N CYS A 299 18.36 7.26 16.35
CA CYS A 299 18.01 8.50 15.63
C CYS A 299 18.25 9.74 16.51
N HIS A 300 18.01 10.94 15.98
CA HIS A 300 18.11 12.19 16.74
C HIS A 300 17.14 12.29 17.93
N CYS A 301 16.06 11.50 17.94
CA CYS A 301 15.15 11.39 19.09
C CYS A 301 15.62 10.38 20.15
N ASN A 302 16.84 9.82 20.03
CA ASN A 302 17.38 8.77 20.88
C ASN A 302 16.52 7.48 20.89
N GLN A 303 15.79 7.22 19.80
CA GLN A 303 14.99 6.01 19.60
C GLN A 303 15.68 5.05 18.62
N PRO A 304 15.48 3.72 18.77
CA PRO A 304 15.91 2.74 17.78
C PRO A 304 15.37 3.07 16.39
N THR A 305 16.19 2.86 15.37
CA THR A 305 15.82 3.11 13.96
C THR A 305 15.26 1.86 13.30
N VAL A 306 14.49 2.06 12.23
CA VAL A 306 13.96 1.00 11.38
C VAL A 306 14.74 0.95 10.06
N LEU A 307 15.07 -0.28 9.62
CA LEU A 307 15.72 -0.53 8.34
C LEU A 307 14.68 -0.54 7.21
N ARG A 308 14.91 0.26 6.17
CA ARG A 308 14.11 0.34 4.94
C ARG A 308 14.98 0.08 3.73
N ALA A 309 14.37 -0.14 2.57
CA ALA A 309 15.06 -0.32 1.30
C ALA A 309 14.49 0.62 0.23
N VAL A 310 15.35 1.08 -0.68
CA VAL A 310 14.92 1.91 -1.80
C VAL A 310 14.18 1.04 -2.81
N LEU A 311 12.90 1.31 -3.01
CA LEU A 311 12.06 0.62 -4.00
C LEU A 311 12.01 1.36 -5.34
N LYS A 312 12.34 2.65 -5.35
CA LYS A 312 12.41 3.45 -6.59
C LYS A 312 13.54 2.91 -7.46
N HIS A 313 13.24 2.64 -8.73
CA HIS A 313 14.22 2.14 -9.69
C HIS A 313 15.19 3.26 -10.08
N ASN A 314 16.33 3.32 -9.39
CA ASN A 314 17.44 4.25 -9.62
C ASN A 314 18.76 3.57 -9.21
N ASP A 315 19.88 4.28 -9.26
CA ASP A 315 21.21 3.75 -8.89
C ASP A 315 21.27 3.19 -7.46
N ASN A 316 20.35 3.63 -6.59
CA ASN A 316 20.26 3.19 -5.21
C ASN A 316 19.22 2.10 -4.98
N TRP A 317 18.60 1.56 -6.04
CA TRP A 317 17.57 0.53 -5.94
C TRP A 317 18.05 -0.67 -5.14
N GLY A 318 17.24 -1.12 -4.18
CA GLY A 318 17.57 -2.21 -3.26
C GLY A 318 18.54 -1.85 -2.13
N ARG A 319 19.21 -0.68 -2.15
CA ARG A 319 20.06 -0.24 -1.03
C ARG A 319 19.22 -0.03 0.22
N LYS A 320 19.77 -0.42 1.37
CA LYS A 320 19.10 -0.35 2.67
C LYS A 320 19.56 0.86 3.48
N PHE A 321 18.67 1.46 4.26
CA PHE A 321 18.94 2.64 5.08
C PHE A 321 18.12 2.64 6.36
N TYR A 322 18.61 3.32 7.39
CA TYR A 322 17.97 3.50 8.69
C TYR A 322 17.25 4.85 8.77
N VAL A 323 16.03 4.83 9.30
CA VAL A 323 15.22 6.04 9.59
C VAL A 323 14.56 5.96 10.96
N CYS A 324 14.09 7.10 11.45
CA CYS A 324 13.31 7.18 12.68
C CYS A 324 12.01 6.35 12.61
N THR A 325 11.64 5.74 13.73
CA THR A 325 10.44 4.89 13.89
C THR A 325 9.15 5.67 14.15
N LYS A 326 9.24 6.95 14.53
CA LYS A 326 8.08 7.81 14.78
C LYS A 326 7.22 8.01 13.51
N PRO A 327 5.92 8.33 13.68
CA PRO A 327 5.03 8.65 12.57
C PRO A 327 5.54 9.84 11.75
N ALA A 328 5.20 9.89 10.46
CA ALA A 328 5.41 11.11 9.67
C ALA A 328 4.56 12.24 10.27
N GLY A 329 5.07 13.45 10.36
CA GLY A 329 4.32 14.57 10.96
C GLY A 329 4.89 15.93 10.58
N PRO A 330 4.22 17.02 11.00
CA PRO A 330 4.69 18.37 10.73
C PRO A 330 6.10 18.62 11.28
N LYS A 331 6.86 19.50 10.61
CA LYS A 331 8.18 19.92 11.10
C LYS A 331 8.04 20.57 12.48
N GLY A 332 8.86 20.11 13.44
CA GLY A 332 8.85 20.62 14.81
C GLY A 332 7.90 19.89 15.77
N ASP A 333 7.04 18.97 15.29
CA ASP A 333 6.22 18.15 16.18
C ASP A 333 7.10 17.12 16.94
N PRO A 334 7.14 17.15 18.28
CA PRO A 334 7.94 16.21 19.07
C PRO A 334 7.50 14.75 18.89
N ASN A 335 6.26 14.50 18.47
CA ASN A 335 5.73 13.16 18.21
C ASN A 335 6.02 12.69 16.77
N ALA A 336 6.46 13.59 15.88
CA ALA A 336 6.82 13.27 14.51
C ALA A 336 8.25 12.72 14.39
N ARG A 337 8.51 12.03 13.27
CA ARG A 337 9.86 11.56 12.91
C ARG A 337 10.83 12.71 12.72
N CYS A 338 12.03 12.56 13.28
CA CYS A 338 13.16 13.43 12.95
C CYS A 338 13.74 13.09 11.58
N GLU A 339 14.56 14.00 11.04
CA GLU A 339 15.23 13.89 9.74
C GLU A 339 16.44 12.92 9.73
N TYR A 340 16.55 12.05 10.72
CA TYR A 340 17.65 11.08 10.79
C TYR A 340 17.62 10.11 9.60
N PHE A 341 18.74 10.02 8.89
CA PHE A 341 18.98 9.11 7.78
C PHE A 341 20.41 8.57 7.82
N GLN A 342 20.58 7.26 7.68
CA GLN A 342 21.90 6.63 7.54
C GLN A 342 21.84 5.43 6.60
N TRP A 343 22.74 5.32 5.64
CA TRP A 343 22.82 4.11 4.81
C TRP A 343 23.30 2.90 5.64
N ALA A 344 22.72 1.73 5.42
CA ALA A 344 23.04 0.53 6.19
C ALA A 344 24.42 -0.06 5.87
N ASP A 345 24.97 0.26 4.70
CA ASP A 345 26.33 -0.09 4.28
C ASP A 345 27.41 0.83 4.89
N GLN A 346 27.03 2.02 5.36
CA GLN A 346 27.89 2.90 6.13
C GLN A 346 28.07 2.35 7.54
N ARG A 347 29.07 1.48 7.71
CA ARG A 347 29.62 1.14 9.04
C ARG A 347 30.09 2.45 9.66
N GLY A 348 29.56 2.80 10.83
CA GLY A 348 29.89 4.04 11.51
C GLY A 348 31.39 4.25 11.52
N LYS A 349 31.85 5.43 11.05
CA LYS A 349 33.23 5.84 11.28
C LYS A 349 33.48 5.65 12.77
N LYS A 350 34.49 4.84 13.15
CA LYS A 350 34.98 4.82 14.52
C LYS A 350 35.20 6.28 14.90
N LYS A 351 34.63 6.73 16.02
CA LYS A 351 34.98 8.05 16.57
C LYS A 351 36.50 8.05 16.69
N ASP A 352 37.18 8.80 15.83
CA ASP A 352 38.57 9.12 16.04
C ASP A 352 38.64 9.78 17.40
N THR A 353 39.40 9.16 18.29
CA THR A 353 39.63 9.63 19.64
C THR A 353 40.20 11.04 19.52
N ILE A 354 39.40 12.04 19.85
CA ILE A 354 39.87 13.43 19.97
C ILE A 354 40.88 13.40 21.12
N THR A 355 42.17 13.37 20.77
CA THR A 355 43.24 13.74 21.69
C THR A 355 43.03 15.19 22.07
N TYR A 356 42.55 15.40 23.28
CA TYR A 356 42.51 16.69 23.95
C TYR A 356 43.96 17.17 24.13
N GLN A 357 44.35 18.22 23.41
CA GLN A 357 45.53 19.01 23.75
C GLN A 357 45.07 20.22 24.58
N PRO A 358 45.66 20.45 25.77
CA PRO A 358 45.33 21.63 26.57
C PRO A 358 45.89 22.90 25.89
N PRO A 359 45.24 24.06 26.11
CA PRO A 359 45.71 25.32 25.55
C PRO A 359 46.98 25.79 26.25
N ASP A 360 48.04 26.03 25.47
CA ASP A 360 49.23 26.71 25.94
C ASP A 360 48.90 28.15 26.35
N ALA A 361 49.33 28.49 27.55
CA ALA A 361 49.30 29.83 28.10
C ALA A 361 50.46 30.67 27.56
N THR A 362 50.23 32.00 27.49
CA THR A 362 51.20 33.09 27.26
C THR A 362 51.65 33.27 25.79
N SER A 363 51.80 34.46 25.20
CA SER A 363 51.74 35.86 25.64
C SER A 363 51.69 36.79 24.40
N ASN A 364 50.86 37.83 24.49
CA ASN A 364 51.15 39.27 24.24
C ASN A 364 51.93 39.79 23.01
N ASN A 365 51.53 41.03 22.64
CA ASN A 365 52.08 42.03 21.70
C ASN A 365 51.56 41.92 20.25
N GLY A 366 50.92 42.92 19.64
CA GLY A 366 50.77 44.34 19.97
C GLY A 366 51.08 45.17 18.72
N GLN A 367 50.05 45.67 18.05
CA GLN A 367 49.89 47.01 17.46
C GLN A 367 48.64 47.05 16.57
#